data_AF-A0A821N0I5-F1
#
_entry.id   AF-A0A821N0I5-F1
#
_cell.length_a   1.000
_cell.length_b   1.000
_cell.length_c   1.000
_cell.angle_alpha   90.00
_cell.angle_beta   90.00
_cell.angle_gamma   90.00
#
_symmetry.space_group_name_H-M   'P 1'
#
loop_
_entity.id
_entity.type
_entity.pdbx_description
1 polymer ?
#
loop_
_entity_poly.entity_id
_entity_poly.type
_entity_poly.pdbx_seq_one_letter_code
_entity_poly.pdbx_strand_id
1 'polypeptide(L)'
;MIHTASLIHDDVVDSSDRRRGKPAAAVRWGARKAVLAGDYILGISSIMLARIGNSDVISLLSRVIQDLVRGGFMQFSKKESDGEEFQDYLNKTFCKTASLFANTCKAAALLGNLPNINLNQLADYAYEFGKNFGMAFQLIDDLLDVTATDDDLGKPATADLKLGLSTAPGLFASQQFPELQTLILRRFSEMGDIERAVKLIDQ
;
A
#
# COMPACT_ATOMS: atom_id res chain seq x y z
N MET A 1 -8.89 -10.74 -6.37
CA MET A 1 -7.79 -11.68 -6.68
C MET A 1 -6.44 -10.97 -6.77
N ILE A 2 -6.31 -9.91 -7.58
CA ILE A 2 -5.09 -9.06 -7.63
C ILE A 2 -4.62 -8.65 -6.22
N HIS A 3 -5.50 -8.10 -5.39
CA HIS A 3 -5.19 -7.77 -3.99
C HIS A 3 -4.69 -8.97 -3.16
N THR A 4 -5.24 -10.16 -3.38
CA THR A 4 -4.80 -11.36 -2.64
C THR A 4 -3.41 -11.79 -3.08
N ALA A 5 -3.12 -11.73 -4.37
CA ALA A 5 -1.78 -12.02 -4.88
C ALA A 5 -0.75 -11.03 -4.34
N SER A 6 -1.09 -9.72 -4.33
CA SER A 6 -0.18 -8.70 -3.80
C SER A 6 0.15 -8.94 -2.32
N LEU A 7 -0.83 -9.29 -1.49
CA LEU A 7 -0.58 -9.63 -0.08
C LEU A 7 0.36 -10.83 0.10
N ILE A 8 0.22 -11.86 -0.74
CA ILE A 8 1.08 -13.05 -0.70
C ILE A 8 2.52 -12.70 -1.10
N HIS A 9 2.68 -11.85 -2.11
CA HIS A 9 4.00 -11.37 -2.54
C HIS A 9 4.62 -10.43 -1.51
N ASP A 10 3.85 -9.50 -0.95
CA ASP A 10 4.29 -8.58 0.12
C ASP A 10 4.75 -9.37 1.36
N ASP A 11 4.03 -10.42 1.77
CA ASP A 11 4.44 -11.26 2.90
C ASP A 11 5.85 -11.86 2.70
N VAL A 12 6.22 -12.20 1.46
CA VAL A 12 7.55 -12.71 1.12
C VAL A 12 8.60 -11.59 1.13
N VAL A 13 8.26 -10.44 0.55
CA VAL A 13 9.14 -9.27 0.47
C VAL A 13 9.47 -8.72 1.85
N ASP A 14 8.45 -8.53 2.69
CA ASP A 14 8.57 -7.93 4.02
C ASP A 14 8.94 -8.98 5.09
N SER A 15 9.11 -10.26 4.71
CA SER A 15 9.39 -11.37 5.64
C SER A 15 8.36 -11.46 6.79
N SER A 16 7.08 -11.26 6.47
CA SER A 16 6.01 -11.22 7.45
C SER A 16 5.65 -12.62 7.97
N ASP A 17 5.60 -12.78 9.30
CA ASP A 17 5.26 -14.07 9.91
C ASP A 17 3.76 -14.39 9.88
N ARG A 18 2.91 -13.34 9.91
CA ARG A 18 1.46 -13.47 10.05
C ARG A 18 0.71 -12.54 9.09
N ARG A 19 -0.45 -13.01 8.62
CA ARG A 19 -1.41 -12.25 7.82
C ARG A 19 -2.83 -12.58 8.28
N ARG A 20 -3.63 -11.56 8.62
CA ARG A 20 -5.02 -11.69 9.10
C ARG A 20 -5.16 -12.70 10.25
N GLY A 21 -4.29 -12.59 11.24
CA GLY A 21 -4.29 -13.46 12.43
C GLY A 21 -3.80 -14.91 12.20
N LYS A 22 -3.42 -15.30 10.98
CA LYS A 22 -2.91 -16.65 10.65
C LYS A 22 -1.45 -16.59 10.18
N PRO A 23 -0.69 -17.70 10.24
CA PRO A 23 0.65 -17.75 9.65
C PRO A 23 0.62 -17.36 8.17
N ALA A 24 1.57 -16.52 7.74
CA ALA A 24 1.71 -16.11 6.35
C ALA A 24 1.97 -17.32 5.43
N ALA A 25 1.62 -17.20 4.15
CA ALA A 25 1.79 -18.29 3.19
C ALA A 25 3.27 -18.71 3.05
N ALA A 26 4.17 -17.73 3.10
CA ALA A 26 5.62 -17.94 3.06
C ALA A 26 6.12 -18.77 4.25
N VAL A 27 5.60 -18.52 5.46
CA VAL A 27 5.93 -19.29 6.67
C VAL A 27 5.44 -20.73 6.54
N ARG A 28 4.21 -20.92 6.07
CA ARG A 28 3.58 -22.25 6.07
C ARG A 28 4.10 -23.16 4.97
N TRP A 29 4.41 -22.61 3.79
CA TRP A 29 4.71 -23.41 2.60
C TRP A 29 6.07 -23.08 1.97
N GLY A 30 6.79 -22.08 2.50
CA GLY A 30 8.05 -21.59 1.98
C GLY A 30 7.88 -20.49 0.94
N ALA A 31 8.81 -19.53 0.93
CA ALA A 31 8.79 -18.36 0.05
C ALA A 31 8.60 -18.70 -1.44
N ARG A 32 9.32 -19.72 -1.95
CA ARG A 32 9.20 -20.12 -3.37
C ARG A 32 7.78 -20.55 -3.75
N LYS A 33 7.10 -21.30 -2.88
CA LYS A 33 5.71 -21.74 -3.14
C LYS A 33 4.73 -20.58 -3.01
N ALA A 34 4.96 -19.67 -2.06
CA ALA A 34 4.15 -18.47 -1.90
C ALA A 34 4.21 -17.57 -3.14
N VAL A 35 5.42 -17.31 -3.68
CA VAL A 35 5.58 -16.53 -4.91
C VAL A 35 4.80 -17.16 -6.08
N LEU A 36 4.98 -18.47 -6.31
CA LEU A 36 4.25 -19.19 -7.37
C LEU A 36 2.73 -19.17 -7.16
N ALA A 37 2.26 -19.20 -5.91
CA ALA A 37 0.84 -19.10 -5.61
C ALA A 37 0.28 -17.70 -5.95
N GLY A 38 1.04 -16.63 -5.64
CA GLY A 38 0.70 -15.27 -6.05
C GLY A 38 0.65 -15.14 -7.57
N ASP A 39 1.65 -15.67 -8.28
CA ASP A 39 1.72 -15.66 -9.74
C ASP A 39 0.55 -16.43 -10.37
N TYR A 40 0.21 -17.58 -9.81
CA TYR A 40 -0.95 -18.36 -10.23
C TYR A 40 -2.25 -17.56 -10.08
N ILE A 41 -2.45 -16.91 -8.93
CA ILE A 41 -3.64 -16.07 -8.69
C ILE A 41 -3.68 -14.89 -9.67
N LEU A 42 -2.54 -14.26 -9.98
CA LEU A 42 -2.46 -13.22 -11.01
C LEU A 42 -2.81 -13.78 -12.39
N GLY A 43 -2.30 -14.97 -12.75
CA GLY A 43 -2.64 -15.64 -14.01
C GLY A 43 -4.14 -15.90 -14.16
N ILE A 44 -4.79 -16.42 -13.11
CA ILE A 44 -6.25 -16.59 -13.11
C ILE A 44 -6.97 -15.24 -13.19
N SER A 45 -6.48 -14.22 -12.48
CA SER A 45 -7.04 -12.86 -12.56
C SER A 45 -7.00 -12.32 -13.99
N SER A 46 -5.87 -12.47 -14.68
CA SER A 46 -5.71 -12.03 -16.08
C SER A 46 -6.66 -12.75 -17.03
N ILE A 47 -6.88 -14.06 -16.85
CA ILE A 47 -7.87 -14.82 -17.63
C ILE A 47 -9.28 -14.28 -17.37
N MET A 48 -9.63 -14.01 -16.11
CA MET A 48 -10.94 -13.45 -15.77
C MET A 48 -11.13 -12.04 -16.35
N LEU A 49 -10.10 -11.19 -16.31
CA LEU A 49 -10.13 -9.85 -16.92
C LEU A 49 -10.34 -9.93 -18.43
N ALA A 50 -9.61 -10.82 -19.13
CA ALA A 50 -9.77 -11.01 -20.56
C ALA A 50 -11.20 -11.41 -20.95
N ARG A 51 -11.88 -12.21 -20.11
CA ARG A 51 -13.27 -12.64 -20.32
C ARG A 51 -14.30 -11.52 -20.18
N ILE A 52 -13.96 -10.38 -19.54
CA ILE A 52 -14.86 -9.22 -19.45
C ILE A 52 -15.12 -8.63 -20.84
N GLY A 53 -14.14 -8.70 -21.75
CA GLY A 53 -14.30 -8.22 -23.13
C GLY A 53 -14.37 -6.69 -23.28
N ASN A 54 -14.05 -5.93 -22.23
CA ASN A 54 -13.99 -4.47 -22.25
C ASN A 54 -12.53 -4.01 -22.14
N SER A 55 -11.99 -3.42 -23.21
CA SER A 55 -10.57 -3.01 -23.31
C SER A 55 -10.19 -1.94 -22.29
N ASP A 56 -11.09 -1.01 -21.99
CA ASP A 56 -10.83 0.07 -21.04
C ASP A 56 -10.71 -0.49 -19.62
N VAL A 57 -11.60 -1.40 -19.24
CA VAL A 57 -11.54 -2.10 -17.95
C VAL A 57 -10.29 -2.95 -17.81
N ILE A 58 -9.92 -3.68 -18.87
CA ILE A 58 -8.69 -4.48 -18.89
C ILE A 58 -7.47 -3.57 -18.72
N SER A 59 -7.43 -2.43 -19.41
CA SER A 59 -6.35 -1.44 -19.30
C SER A 59 -6.24 -0.87 -17.87
N LEU A 60 -7.36 -0.46 -17.27
CA LEU A 60 -7.40 0.08 -15.91
C LEU A 60 -6.88 -0.94 -14.88
N LEU A 61 -7.31 -2.20 -14.97
CA LEU A 61 -6.91 -3.22 -14.00
C LEU A 61 -5.50 -3.76 -14.26
N SER A 62 -5.00 -3.67 -15.50
CA SER A 62 -3.59 -3.89 -15.80
C SER A 62 -2.71 -2.79 -15.21
N ARG A 63 -3.18 -1.54 -15.22
CA ARG A 63 -2.49 -0.41 -14.58
C ARG A 63 -2.35 -0.59 -13.08
N VAL A 64 -3.37 -1.14 -12.41
CA VAL A 64 -3.27 -1.49 -10.97
C VAL A 64 -2.13 -2.46 -10.71
N ILE A 65 -1.95 -3.48 -11.55
CA ILE A 65 -0.85 -4.45 -11.38
C ILE A 65 0.51 -3.73 -11.54
N GLN A 66 0.64 -2.86 -12.55
CA GLN A 66 1.84 -2.05 -12.73
C GLN A 66 2.12 -1.14 -11.53
N ASP A 67 1.09 -0.45 -11.03
CA ASP A 67 1.21 0.47 -9.90
C ASP A 67 1.60 -0.27 -8.62
N LEU A 68 1.01 -1.44 -8.33
CA LEU A 68 1.39 -2.25 -7.17
C LEU A 68 2.88 -2.63 -7.21
N VAL A 69 3.36 -3.10 -8.38
CA VAL A 69 4.77 -3.47 -8.57
C VAL A 69 5.67 -2.23 -8.44
N ARG A 70 5.28 -1.10 -9.06
CA ARG A 70 6.01 0.17 -8.95
C ARG A 70 6.11 0.65 -7.50
N GLY A 71 5.00 0.60 -6.76
CA GLY A 71 4.96 0.96 -5.34
C GLY A 71 5.83 0.06 -4.48
N GLY A 72 5.93 -1.24 -4.82
CA GLY A 72 6.89 -2.17 -4.24
C GLY A 72 8.34 -1.74 -4.48
N PHE A 73 8.70 -1.38 -5.72
CA PHE A 73 10.06 -0.90 -6.02
C PHE A 73 10.43 0.39 -5.29
N MET A 74 9.49 1.32 -5.16
CA MET A 74 9.70 2.59 -4.43
C MET A 74 10.09 2.38 -2.96
N GLN A 75 9.71 1.24 -2.35
CA GLN A 75 10.11 0.88 -0.99
C GLN A 75 11.60 0.51 -0.87
N PHE A 76 12.20 -0.04 -1.93
CA PHE A 76 13.59 -0.48 -1.93
C PHE A 76 14.59 0.62 -2.26
N SER A 77 14.15 1.69 -2.92
CA SER A 77 15.00 2.82 -3.29
C SER A 77 15.57 3.48 -2.04
N LYS A 78 16.91 3.48 -1.90
CA LYS A 78 17.61 4.39 -0.99
C LYS A 78 17.71 5.74 -1.69
N LYS A 79 16.90 6.70 -1.27
CA LYS A 79 17.03 8.09 -1.69
C LYS A 79 17.78 8.87 -0.63
N GLU A 80 18.64 9.78 -1.08
CA GLU A 80 19.15 10.88 -0.26
C GLU A 80 18.00 11.86 -0.01
N SER A 81 18.06 12.60 1.10
CA SER A 81 17.05 13.63 1.41
C SER A 81 17.14 14.75 0.36
N ASP A 82 16.06 14.93 -0.39
CA ASP A 82 15.92 16.01 -1.37
C ASP A 82 14.77 16.98 -1.00
N GLY A 83 14.12 16.75 0.15
CA GLY A 83 12.97 17.55 0.62
C GLY A 83 11.63 17.12 0.01
N GLU A 84 11.59 16.07 -0.81
CA GLU A 84 10.37 15.54 -1.42
C GLU A 84 9.80 14.30 -0.71
N GLU A 85 10.23 14.02 0.53
CA GLU A 85 9.90 12.76 1.23
C GLU A 85 8.39 12.56 1.41
N PHE A 86 7.65 13.64 1.68
CA PHE A 86 6.19 13.57 1.80
C PHE A 86 5.52 13.30 0.45
N GLN A 87 6.04 13.88 -0.64
CA GLN A 87 5.51 13.64 -1.97
C GLN A 87 5.80 12.21 -2.45
N ASP A 88 6.99 11.70 -2.15
CA ASP A 88 7.35 10.30 -2.38
C ASP A 88 6.44 9.35 -1.61
N TYR A 89 6.15 9.66 -0.34
CA TYR A 89 5.18 8.94 0.45
C TYR A 89 3.80 8.93 -0.23
N LEU A 90 3.27 10.08 -0.64
CA LEU A 90 1.97 10.15 -1.33
C LEU A 90 1.95 9.34 -2.62
N ASN A 91 3.03 9.38 -3.41
CA ASN A 91 3.16 8.62 -4.65
C ASN A 91 3.21 7.11 -4.38
N LYS A 92 3.96 6.68 -3.35
CA LYS A 92 4.01 5.28 -2.91
C LYS A 92 2.64 4.81 -2.43
N THR A 93 1.96 5.60 -1.59
CA THR A 93 0.62 5.31 -1.07
C THR A 93 -0.41 5.19 -2.19
N PHE A 94 -0.33 6.06 -3.20
CA PHE A 94 -1.16 5.92 -4.39
C PHE A 94 -0.90 4.57 -5.08
N CYS A 95 0.37 4.25 -5.33
CA CYS A 95 0.74 3.04 -6.07
C CYS A 95 0.38 1.74 -5.33
N LYS A 96 0.71 1.65 -4.03
CA LYS A 96 0.46 0.45 -3.21
C LYS A 96 -1.01 0.28 -2.81
N THR A 97 -1.75 1.37 -2.60
CA THR A 97 -3.08 1.30 -1.98
C THR A 97 -4.15 1.96 -2.83
N ALA A 98 -4.04 3.25 -3.14
CA ALA A 98 -5.15 4.00 -3.71
C ALA A 98 -5.46 3.66 -5.18
N SER A 99 -4.46 3.24 -5.96
CA SER A 99 -4.63 2.89 -7.38
C SER A 99 -5.62 1.74 -7.57
N LEU A 100 -5.60 0.73 -6.69
CA LEU A 100 -6.56 -0.36 -6.71
C LEU A 100 -8.00 0.16 -6.53
N PHE A 101 -8.26 0.99 -5.52
CA PHE A 101 -9.57 1.57 -5.28
C PHE A 101 -10.02 2.47 -6.44
N ALA A 102 -9.16 3.37 -6.91
CA ALA A 102 -9.46 4.31 -7.98
C ALA A 102 -9.86 3.60 -9.28
N ASN A 103 -9.03 2.66 -9.74
CA ASN A 103 -9.24 1.97 -11.01
C ASN A 103 -10.39 0.96 -10.93
N THR A 104 -10.62 0.32 -9.78
CA THR A 104 -11.76 -0.61 -9.63
C THR A 104 -13.10 0.12 -9.58
N CYS A 105 -13.20 1.26 -8.88
CA CYS A 105 -14.38 2.11 -8.91
C CYS A 105 -14.66 2.63 -10.33
N LYS A 106 -13.61 3.10 -11.04
CA LYS A 106 -13.72 3.54 -12.44
C LYS A 106 -14.20 2.40 -13.35
N ALA A 107 -13.61 1.21 -13.23
CA ALA A 107 -13.99 0.05 -14.02
C ALA A 107 -15.45 -0.37 -13.77
N ALA A 108 -15.92 -0.36 -12.52
CA ALA A 108 -17.30 -0.67 -12.19
C ALA A 108 -18.28 0.32 -12.83
N ALA A 109 -17.96 1.62 -12.81
CA ALA A 109 -18.76 2.66 -13.45
C ALA A 109 -18.89 2.45 -14.97
N LEU A 110 -17.78 2.10 -15.65
CA LEU A 110 -17.78 1.80 -17.08
C LEU A 110 -18.60 0.56 -17.44
N LEU A 111 -18.60 -0.46 -16.58
CA LEU A 111 -19.39 -1.69 -16.79
C LEU A 111 -20.88 -1.51 -16.51
N GLY A 112 -21.29 -0.50 -15.74
CA GLY A 112 -22.67 -0.30 -15.33
C GLY A 112 -23.65 -0.01 -16.47
N ASN A 113 -23.17 0.46 -17.63
CA ASN A 113 -23.93 0.74 -18.85
C ASN A 113 -25.31 1.40 -18.60
N LEU A 114 -25.33 2.43 -17.75
CA LEU A 114 -26.56 3.09 -17.32
C LEU A 114 -27.10 4.03 -18.43
N PRO A 115 -28.38 3.91 -18.82
CA PRO A 115 -28.97 4.79 -19.81
C PRO A 115 -29.12 6.22 -19.27
N ASN A 116 -29.01 7.22 -20.16
CA ASN A 116 -29.19 8.65 -19.86
C ASN A 116 -28.16 9.27 -18.90
N ILE A 117 -26.99 8.64 -18.75
CA ILE A 117 -25.86 9.17 -17.96
C ILE A 117 -24.63 9.28 -18.86
N ASN A 118 -23.84 10.33 -18.68
CA ASN A 118 -22.50 10.41 -19.28
C ASN A 118 -21.56 9.44 -18.53
N LEU A 119 -21.34 8.25 -19.11
CA LEU A 119 -20.52 7.20 -18.50
C LEU A 119 -19.09 7.64 -18.21
N ASN A 120 -18.48 8.47 -19.06
CA ASN A 120 -17.11 8.94 -18.86
C ASN A 120 -17.03 9.85 -17.63
N GLN A 121 -17.99 10.77 -17.49
CA GLN A 121 -18.06 11.64 -16.33
C GLN A 121 -18.30 10.87 -15.03
N LEU A 122 -19.20 9.88 -15.04
CA LEU A 122 -19.42 8.99 -13.90
C LEU A 122 -18.15 8.21 -13.54
N ALA A 123 -17.44 7.69 -14.56
CA ALA A 123 -16.20 6.95 -14.38
C ALA A 123 -15.09 7.81 -13.75
N ASP A 124 -15.00 9.09 -14.13
CA ASP A 124 -14.03 10.02 -13.53
C ASP A 124 -14.40 10.39 -12.09
N TYR A 125 -15.68 10.59 -11.77
CA TYR A 125 -16.11 10.77 -10.38
C TYR A 125 -15.85 9.52 -9.52
N ALA A 126 -16.12 8.33 -10.08
CA ALA A 126 -15.83 7.07 -9.39
C ALA A 126 -14.34 6.88 -9.15
N TYR A 127 -13.49 7.28 -10.11
CA TYR A 127 -12.04 7.27 -9.96
C TYR A 127 -11.56 8.17 -8.83
N GLU A 128 -11.99 9.44 -8.83
CA GLU A 128 -11.59 10.39 -7.79
C GLU A 128 -12.12 9.97 -6.41
N PHE A 129 -13.33 9.42 -6.33
CA PHE A 129 -13.82 8.80 -5.09
C PHE A 129 -12.89 7.69 -4.61
N GLY A 130 -12.60 6.70 -5.46
CA GLY A 130 -11.76 5.56 -5.09
C GLY A 130 -10.34 5.97 -4.71
N LYS A 131 -9.76 6.95 -5.44
CA LYS A 131 -8.45 7.52 -5.15
C LYS A 131 -8.43 8.18 -3.77
N ASN A 132 -9.34 9.11 -3.50
CA ASN A 132 -9.37 9.82 -2.22
C ASN A 132 -9.67 8.87 -1.06
N PHE A 133 -10.58 7.91 -1.26
CA PHE A 133 -10.86 6.87 -0.28
C PHE A 133 -9.61 6.04 0.03
N GLY A 134 -8.90 5.57 -1.00
CA GLY A 134 -7.69 4.76 -0.81
C GLY A 134 -6.53 5.52 -0.16
N MET A 135 -6.37 6.82 -0.48
CA MET A 135 -5.39 7.69 0.20
C MET A 135 -5.75 7.86 1.68
N ALA A 136 -7.01 8.18 1.99
CA ALA A 136 -7.48 8.32 3.36
C ALA A 136 -7.37 7.00 4.15
N PHE A 137 -7.70 5.88 3.52
CA PHE A 137 -7.58 4.55 4.12
C PHE A 137 -6.16 4.27 4.60
N GLN A 138 -5.15 4.56 3.77
CA GLN A 138 -3.75 4.34 4.17
C GLN A 138 -3.30 5.33 5.25
N LEU A 139 -3.70 6.60 5.17
CA LEU A 139 -3.36 7.58 6.21
C LEU A 139 -3.88 7.17 7.59
N ILE A 140 -5.09 6.58 7.63
CA ILE A 140 -5.65 6.05 8.88
C ILE A 140 -4.91 4.78 9.33
N ASP A 141 -4.58 3.85 8.42
CA ASP A 141 -3.79 2.66 8.74
C ASP A 141 -2.42 3.04 9.34
N ASP A 142 -1.74 4.01 8.74
CA ASP A 142 -0.44 4.53 9.22
C ASP A 142 -0.57 5.21 10.59
N LEU A 143 -1.65 5.97 10.83
CA LEU A 143 -1.90 6.59 12.13
C LEU A 143 -2.15 5.53 13.21
N LEU A 144 -2.91 4.49 12.87
CA LEU A 144 -3.19 3.39 13.79
C LEU A 144 -1.92 2.59 14.10
N ASP A 145 -1.00 2.39 13.15
CA ASP A 145 0.28 1.68 13.40
C ASP A 145 1.12 2.34 14.52
N VAL A 146 0.99 3.66 14.70
CA VAL A 146 1.71 4.43 15.72
C VAL A 146 0.90 4.61 17.01
N THR A 147 -0.42 4.77 16.92
CA THR A 147 -1.26 5.17 18.05
C THR A 147 -2.01 4.03 18.75
N ALA A 148 -2.24 2.92 18.05
CA ALA A 148 -3.05 1.83 18.58
C ALA A 148 -2.19 0.79 19.34
N THR A 149 -2.83 0.08 20.27
CA THR A 149 -2.18 -0.99 21.02
C THR A 149 -2.08 -2.28 20.21
N ASP A 150 -1.15 -3.17 20.58
CA ASP A 150 -0.95 -4.48 19.92
C ASP A 150 -2.26 -5.29 19.78
N ASP A 151 -3.17 -5.18 20.77
CA ASP A 151 -4.45 -5.89 20.81
C ASP A 151 -5.48 -5.35 19.80
N ASP A 152 -5.42 -4.07 19.44
CA ASP A 152 -6.35 -3.41 18.51
C ASP A 152 -5.98 -3.63 17.04
N LEU A 153 -4.69 -3.80 16.74
CA LEU A 153 -4.15 -3.86 15.37
C LEU A 153 -4.07 -5.28 14.79
N GLY A 154 -4.03 -6.31 15.64
CA GLY A 154 -3.77 -7.70 15.22
C GLY A 154 -2.38 -7.91 14.59
N LYS A 155 -1.47 -6.94 14.78
CA LYS A 155 -0.05 -6.87 14.39
C LYS A 155 0.70 -6.11 15.49
N PRO A 156 2.03 -6.26 15.62
CA PRO A 156 2.80 -5.45 16.57
C PRO A 156 2.68 -3.97 16.20
N ALA A 157 2.44 -3.09 17.17
CA ALA A 157 2.55 -1.65 17.00
C ALA A 157 3.94 -1.28 16.49
N THR A 158 4.02 -0.16 15.79
CA THR A 158 5.24 0.39 15.17
C THR A 158 5.91 -0.58 14.18
N ALA A 159 5.14 -1.40 13.48
CA ALA A 159 5.68 -2.39 12.54
C ALA A 159 6.43 -1.69 11.40
N ASP A 160 5.93 -0.55 10.93
CA ASP A 160 6.55 0.20 9.84
C ASP A 160 7.90 0.78 10.26
N LEU A 161 7.99 1.33 11.48
CA LEU A 161 9.26 1.83 12.03
C LEU A 161 10.31 0.71 12.16
N LYS A 162 9.89 -0.49 12.58
CA LYS A 162 10.77 -1.68 12.65
C LYS A 162 11.27 -2.14 11.28
N LEU A 163 10.51 -1.89 10.22
CA LEU A 163 10.90 -2.12 8.83
C LEU A 163 11.76 -0.97 8.26
N GLY A 164 12.07 0.05 9.06
CA GLY A 164 12.85 1.21 8.63
C GLY A 164 12.06 2.17 7.75
N LEU A 165 10.74 2.13 7.81
CA LEU A 165 9.83 2.96 7.01
C LEU A 165 9.30 4.12 7.85
N SER A 166 9.28 5.32 7.28
CA SER A 166 8.56 6.45 7.85
C SER A 166 7.28 6.71 7.07
N THR A 167 6.15 6.72 7.78
CA THR A 167 4.81 6.96 7.24
C THR A 167 4.36 8.40 7.52
N ALA A 168 3.12 8.75 7.15
CA ALA A 168 2.62 10.12 7.25
C ALA A 168 2.81 10.77 8.65
N PRO A 169 2.52 10.12 9.79
CA PRO A 169 2.73 10.72 11.11
C PRO A 169 4.19 11.13 11.35
N GLY A 170 5.14 10.24 11.03
CA GLY A 170 6.58 10.50 11.19
C GLY A 170 7.09 11.61 10.26
N LEU A 171 6.67 11.60 8.99
CA LEU A 171 7.06 12.63 8.02
C LEU A 171 6.46 14.00 8.34
N PHE A 172 5.26 14.03 8.92
CA PHE A 172 4.64 15.27 9.37
C PHE A 172 5.35 15.82 10.62
N ALA A 173 5.58 14.97 11.62
CA ALA A 173 6.30 15.34 12.84
C ALA A 173 7.74 15.81 12.54
N SER A 174 8.41 15.28 11.52
CA SER A 174 9.78 15.69 11.16
C SER A 174 9.87 17.14 10.67
N GLN A 175 8.76 17.75 10.25
CA GLN A 175 8.72 19.17 9.89
C GLN A 175 8.86 20.08 11.12
N GLN A 176 8.44 19.59 12.29
CA GLN A 176 8.52 20.32 13.57
C GLN A 176 9.73 19.89 14.41
N PHE A 177 10.11 18.61 14.29
CA PHE A 177 11.22 18.00 15.04
C PHE A 177 12.31 17.51 14.07
N PRO A 178 13.30 18.35 13.71
CA PRO A 178 14.37 17.98 12.77
C PRO A 178 15.20 16.76 13.20
N GLU A 179 15.24 16.45 14.50
CA GLU A 179 15.83 15.20 15.03
C GLU A 179 15.24 13.96 14.34
N LEU A 180 13.93 13.97 14.08
CA LEU A 180 13.22 12.84 13.47
C LEU A 180 13.69 12.59 12.03
N GLN A 181 14.07 13.64 11.29
CA GLN A 181 14.65 13.48 9.95
C GLN A 181 15.95 12.67 9.99
N THR A 182 16.77 12.86 11.03
CA THR A 182 18.01 12.08 11.22
C THR A 182 17.69 10.60 11.46
N LEU A 183 16.68 10.32 12.30
CA LEU A 183 16.21 8.95 12.58
C LEU A 183 15.67 8.27 11.31
N ILE A 184 14.88 9.00 10.51
CA ILE A 184 14.32 8.54 9.24
C ILE A 184 15.41 8.20 8.23
N LEU A 185 16.43 9.07 8.08
CA LEU A 185 17.50 8.87 7.11
C LEU A 185 18.36 7.64 7.40
N ARG A 186 18.56 7.32 8.68
CA ARG A 186 19.23 6.07 9.09
C ARG A 186 18.27 4.89 9.26
N ARG A 187 17.00 5.03 8.85
CA ARG A 187 15.97 3.98 8.88
C ARG A 187 15.80 3.35 10.26
N PHE A 188 15.88 4.15 11.32
CA PHE A 188 15.71 3.70 12.70
C PHE A 188 16.63 2.53 13.08
N SER A 189 17.86 2.51 12.54
CA SER A 189 18.77 1.36 12.67
C SER A 189 19.56 1.31 13.98
N GLU A 190 19.55 2.37 14.78
CA GLU A 190 20.24 2.41 16.07
C GLU A 190 19.32 2.04 17.25
N MET A 191 19.93 1.57 18.34
CA MET A 191 19.20 1.20 19.56
C MET A 191 18.53 2.44 20.18
N GLY A 192 17.22 2.39 20.39
CA GLY A 192 16.46 3.52 20.95
C GLY A 192 15.79 4.42 19.91
N ASP A 193 16.06 4.22 18.62
CA ASP A 193 15.53 5.08 17.54
C ASP A 193 14.01 5.06 17.47
N ILE A 194 13.42 3.86 17.57
CA ILE A 194 11.98 3.66 17.46
C ILE A 194 11.29 4.30 18.66
N GLU A 195 11.79 4.06 19.87
CA GLU A 195 11.25 4.64 21.10
C GLU A 195 11.35 6.16 21.11
N ARG A 196 12.43 6.72 20.54
CA ARG A 196 12.59 8.16 20.39
C ARG A 196 11.64 8.74 19.34
N ALA A 197 11.50 8.07 18.19
CA ALA A 197 10.61 8.48 17.12
C ALA A 197 9.16 8.54 17.58
N VAL A 198 8.67 7.50 18.27
CA VAL A 198 7.30 7.47 18.81
C VAL A 198 7.05 8.65 19.77
N LYS A 199 7.98 8.93 20.69
CA LYS A 199 7.86 10.09 21.61
C LYS A 199 7.84 11.44 20.91
N LEU A 200 8.46 11.57 19.73
CA LEU A 200 8.45 12.79 18.94
C LEU A 200 7.15 12.91 18.11
N ILE A 201 6.57 11.78 17.69
CA ILE A 201 5.29 11.75 16.96
C ILE A 201 4.12 12.04 17.90
N ASP A 202 4.20 11.63 19.17
CA ASP A 202 3.15 11.84 20.19
C ASP A 202 3.07 13.27 20.77
N GLN A 203 4.01 14.15 20.43
CA GLN A 203 4.06 15.55 20.90
C GLN A 203 3.27 16.49 20.01
#